data_AF-V9FLT6-F1
#
_entry.id   AF-V9FLT6-F1
#
_cell.length_a   1.000
_cell.length_b   1.000
_cell.length_c   1.000
_cell.angle_alpha   90.00
_cell.angle_beta   90.00
_cell.angle_gamma   90.00
#
_symmetry.space_group_name_H-M   'P 1'
#
loop_
_entity.id
_entity.type
_entity.pdbx_description
1 polymer ?
#
loop_
_entity_poly.entity_id
_entity_poly.type
_entity_poly.pdbx_seq_one_letter_code
_entity_poly.pdbx_strand_id
1 'polypeptide(L)'
;MNSGLQQCLTYTKAKLGEIATDPYICARYFDYLMNVFIEVVLNWNMEAGCTRAEGGLFDCTTAFFAAAEAQNSTGSLHTHMLICIKDMPATVDDYYAMCASSRFRDALVKYVDAIATASVPLDLKRLSQLNWSDTLSGNHDLED
;
A
#
# COMPACT_ATOMS: atom_id res chain seq x y z
N MET A 1 12.11 25.98 -3.82
CA MET A 1 12.02 24.56 -3.41
C MET A 1 13.41 24.13 -2.95
N ASN A 2 13.52 23.68 -1.70
CA ASN A 2 14.78 23.51 -0.96
C ASN A 2 15.63 22.34 -1.50
N SER A 3 16.88 22.65 -1.86
CA SER A 3 17.90 21.72 -2.36
C SER A 3 18.21 20.54 -1.42
N GLY A 4 17.89 20.65 -0.13
CA GLY A 4 18.11 19.59 0.87
C GLY A 4 17.23 18.34 0.69
N LEU A 5 15.99 18.49 0.21
CA LEU A 5 15.08 17.35 0.02
C LEU A 5 15.50 16.42 -1.14
N GLN A 6 16.11 17.01 -2.17
CA GLN A 6 16.55 16.30 -3.37
C GLN A 6 17.78 15.43 -3.09
N GLN A 7 18.61 15.86 -2.13
CA GLN A 7 19.82 15.12 -1.73
C GLN A 7 19.48 13.89 -0.86
N CYS A 8 18.41 13.94 -0.06
CA CYS A 8 17.93 12.79 0.73
C CYS A 8 17.40 11.62 -0.11
N LEU A 9 16.96 11.88 -1.35
CA LEU A 9 16.31 10.87 -2.20
C LEU A 9 17.27 10.18 -3.20
N THR A 10 18.55 10.58 -3.23
CA THR A 10 19.50 10.09 -4.24
C THR A 10 20.36 8.95 -3.69
N TYR A 11 19.75 7.81 -3.36
CA TYR A 11 20.49 6.59 -3.07
C TYR A 11 20.32 5.58 -4.21
N THR A 12 21.43 5.09 -4.75
CA THR A 12 21.40 4.01 -5.73
C THR A 12 20.97 2.71 -5.06
N LYS A 13 20.33 1.81 -5.82
CA LYS A 13 19.92 0.48 -5.33
C LYS A 13 21.08 -0.29 -4.66
N ALA A 14 22.30 -0.14 -5.17
CA ALA A 14 23.50 -0.72 -4.58
C ALA A 14 23.84 -0.14 -3.20
N LYS A 15 23.74 1.18 -3.02
CA LYS A 15 24.01 1.84 -1.75
C LYS A 15 22.92 1.57 -0.70
N LEU A 16 21.67 1.45 -1.14
CA LEU A 16 20.58 0.94 -0.29
C LEU A 16 20.82 -0.52 0.13
N GLY A 17 21.34 -1.35 -0.78
CA GLY A 17 21.72 -2.74 -0.48
C GLY A 17 22.87 -2.88 0.51
N GLU A 18 23.83 -1.96 0.50
CA GLU A 18 24.93 -1.90 1.47
C GLU A 18 24.44 -1.41 2.84
N ILE A 19 23.58 -0.40 2.90
CA ILE A 19 22.92 0.03 4.15
C ILE A 19 22.03 -1.10 4.71
N ALA A 20 21.47 -1.93 3.84
CA ALA A 20 20.62 -3.06 4.21
C ALA A 20 21.37 -4.22 4.90
N THR A 21 22.70 -4.14 5.07
CA THR A 21 23.47 -5.18 5.78
C THR A 21 23.43 -5.03 7.30
N ASP A 22 22.97 -3.90 7.83
CA ASP A 22 22.77 -3.69 9.27
C ASP A 22 21.26 -3.75 9.61
N PRO A 23 20.78 -4.84 10.24
CA PRO A 23 19.38 -5.00 10.60
C PRO A 23 18.86 -3.91 11.54
N TYR A 24 19.73 -3.38 12.42
CA TYR A 24 19.33 -2.32 13.35
C TYR A 24 19.04 -1.02 12.61
N ILE A 25 19.91 -0.63 11.67
CA ILE A 25 19.72 0.58 10.87
C ILE A 25 18.47 0.45 9.99
N CYS A 26 18.22 -0.74 9.42
CA CYS A 26 17.00 -1.02 8.68
C CYS A 26 15.75 -0.83 9.54
N ALA A 27 15.75 -1.35 10.77
CA ALA A 27 14.64 -1.20 11.70
C ALA A 27 14.40 0.26 12.09
N ARG A 28 15.46 1.04 12.33
CA ARG A 28 15.35 2.48 12.63
C ARG A 28 14.82 3.28 11.44
N TYR A 29 15.23 2.93 10.23
CA TYR A 29 14.75 3.58 9.02
C TYR A 29 13.26 3.25 8.77
N PHE A 30 12.85 2.01 8.98
CA PHE A 30 11.45 1.60 8.91
C PHE A 30 10.58 2.36 9.92
N ASP A 31 10.99 2.42 11.18
CA ASP A 31 10.29 3.17 12.23
C ASP A 31 10.14 4.66 11.86
N TYR A 32 11.21 5.27 11.33
CA TYR A 32 11.16 6.64 10.82
C TYR A 32 10.13 6.81 9.69
N LEU A 33 10.12 5.91 8.70
CA LEU A 33 9.15 5.95 7.60
C LEU A 33 7.71 5.78 8.09
N MET A 34 7.48 4.92 9.08
CA MET A 34 6.16 4.74 9.68
C MET A 34 5.69 6.00 10.40
N ASN A 35 6.57 6.66 11.15
CA ASN A 35 6.25 7.94 11.79
C ASN A 35 5.91 9.02 10.76
N VAL A 36 6.69 9.13 9.67
CA VAL A 36 6.37 10.06 8.57
C VAL A 36 5.02 9.74 7.94
N PHE A 37 4.71 8.47 7.70
CA PHE A 37 3.42 8.06 7.14
C PHE A 37 2.27 8.48 8.07
N ILE A 38 2.37 8.20 9.37
CA ILE A 38 1.34 8.54 10.35
C ILE A 38 1.18 10.07 10.48
N GLU A 39 2.28 10.81 10.58
CA GLU A 39 2.23 12.26 10.77
C GLU A 39 1.81 13.02 9.51
N VAL A 40 2.20 12.57 8.32
CA VAL A 40 1.98 13.31 7.07
C VAL A 40 0.80 12.77 6.29
N VAL A 41 0.73 11.45 6.07
CA VAL A 41 -0.33 10.85 5.24
C VAL A 41 -1.64 10.81 6.02
N LEU A 42 -1.61 10.38 7.28
CA LEU A 42 -2.80 10.34 8.13
C LEU A 42 -3.11 11.67 8.81
N ASN A 43 -2.16 12.61 8.78
CA ASN A 43 -2.16 13.88 9.51
C ASN A 43 -2.43 13.73 11.02
N TRP A 44 -1.87 12.66 11.61
CA TRP A 44 -2.10 12.30 13.00
C TRP A 44 -1.07 12.95 13.92
N ASN A 45 -1.53 13.53 15.03
CA ASN A 45 -0.66 13.98 16.11
C ASN A 45 -0.45 12.84 17.11
N MET A 46 0.74 12.25 17.10
CA MET A 46 1.11 11.14 18.00
C MET A 46 1.08 11.54 19.48
N GLU A 47 1.42 12.78 19.83
CA GLU A 47 1.41 13.26 21.22
C GLU A 47 -0.01 13.50 21.74
N ALA A 48 -0.88 14.06 20.90
CA ALA A 48 -2.26 14.35 21.27
C ALA A 48 -3.20 13.15 21.09
N GLY A 49 -2.78 12.12 20.34
CA GLY A 49 -3.59 10.95 20.04
C GLY A 49 -4.83 11.27 19.20
N CYS A 50 -4.73 12.24 18.28
CA CYS A 50 -5.84 12.65 17.42
C CYS A 50 -5.35 13.25 16.09
N THR A 51 -6.24 13.32 15.09
CA THR A 51 -5.98 14.05 13.85
C THR A 51 -5.80 15.55 14.12
N ARG A 52 -4.96 16.19 13.32
CA ARG A 52 -4.84 17.66 13.31
C ARG A 52 -6.09 18.29 12.69
N ALA A 53 -6.21 19.62 12.80
CA ALA A 53 -7.39 20.37 12.39
C ALA A 53 -7.70 20.26 10.88
N GLU A 54 -6.67 20.11 10.06
CA GLU A 54 -6.81 19.83 8.63
C GLU A 54 -6.84 18.31 8.42
N GLY A 55 -7.56 17.84 7.40
CA GLY A 55 -7.51 16.44 7.00
C GLY A 55 -6.14 16.07 6.41
N GLY A 56 -5.77 14.79 6.51
CA GLY A 56 -4.63 14.21 5.79
C GLY A 56 -4.98 13.86 4.35
N LEU A 57 -4.19 12.96 3.75
CA LEU A 57 -4.45 12.47 2.40
C LEU A 57 -5.83 11.82 2.27
N PHE A 58 -6.28 11.17 3.35
CA PHE A 58 -7.58 10.50 3.45
C PHE A 58 -8.63 11.36 4.16
N ASP A 59 -8.45 12.68 4.21
CA ASP A 59 -9.27 13.60 5.01
C ASP A 59 -9.12 13.32 6.52
N CYS A 60 -10.21 13.23 7.28
CA CYS A 60 -10.18 13.15 8.74
C CYS A 60 -9.98 11.69 9.22
N THR A 61 -8.75 11.34 9.61
CA THR A 61 -8.46 10.06 10.28
C THR A 61 -8.97 10.09 11.72
N THR A 62 -9.87 9.18 12.10
CA THR A 62 -10.44 9.13 13.46
C THR A 62 -9.69 8.19 14.38
N ALA A 63 -9.09 7.13 13.82
CA ALA A 63 -8.24 6.19 14.52
C ALA A 63 -7.38 5.42 13.52
N PHE A 64 -6.33 4.77 14.00
CA PHE A 64 -5.63 3.74 13.26
C PHE A 64 -5.11 2.66 14.20
N PHE A 65 -4.87 1.48 13.67
CA PHE A 65 -4.16 0.39 14.33
C PHE A 65 -3.07 -0.10 13.39
N ALA A 66 -1.87 -0.33 13.90
CA ALA A 66 -0.73 -0.78 13.12
C ALA A 66 -0.03 -1.93 13.83
N ALA A 67 0.27 -3.00 13.10
CA ALA A 67 1.05 -4.13 13.58
C ALA A 67 2.22 -4.38 12.62
N ALA A 68 3.44 -4.37 13.14
CA ALA A 68 4.65 -4.64 12.38
C ALA A 68 5.09 -6.10 12.56
N GLU A 69 5.50 -6.74 11.48
CA GLU A 69 5.99 -8.12 11.43
C GLU A 69 7.21 -8.24 10.50
N ALA A 70 8.02 -9.28 10.73
CA ALA A 70 9.06 -9.67 9.79
C ALA A 70 8.45 -10.58 8.71
N GLN A 71 8.51 -10.16 7.46
CA GLN A 71 8.03 -10.90 6.31
C GLN A 71 9.20 -11.54 5.55
N ASN A 72 8.93 -12.66 4.88
CA ASN A 72 9.84 -13.40 3.99
C ASN A 72 11.11 -13.98 4.66
N SER A 73 11.88 -14.76 3.90
CA SER A 73 13.09 -15.43 4.38
C SER A 73 14.26 -14.48 4.72
N THR A 74 14.17 -13.21 4.31
CA THR A 74 15.17 -12.17 4.59
C THR A 74 14.81 -11.30 5.79
N GLY A 75 13.63 -11.51 6.40
CA GLY A 75 13.21 -10.78 7.60
C GLY A 75 12.88 -9.32 7.35
N SER A 76 12.36 -8.99 6.16
CA SER A 76 11.97 -7.62 5.81
C SER A 76 10.83 -7.16 6.71
N LEU A 77 10.97 -5.99 7.34
CA LEU A 77 9.88 -5.42 8.13
C LEU A 77 8.71 -5.01 7.24
N HIS A 78 7.51 -5.33 7.70
CA HIS A 78 6.24 -5.06 7.03
C HIS A 78 5.22 -4.61 8.09
N THR A 79 4.37 -3.64 7.75
CA THR A 79 3.29 -3.19 8.64
C THR A 79 1.95 -3.36 7.97
N HIS A 80 1.02 -4.01 8.66
CA HIS A 80 -0.41 -3.96 8.34
C HIS A 80 -1.05 -2.82 9.14
N MET A 81 -1.81 -1.96 8.46
CA MET A 81 -2.53 -0.87 9.11
C MET A 81 -4.03 -0.95 8.81
N LEU A 82 -4.83 -0.76 9.85
CA LEU A 82 -6.25 -0.41 9.74
C LEU A 82 -6.39 1.08 10.00
N ILE A 83 -7.04 1.80 9.09
CA ILE A 83 -7.22 3.25 9.17
C ILE A 83 -8.73 3.51 9.18
N CYS A 84 -9.21 4.18 10.22
CA CYS A 84 -10.58 4.63 10.34
C CYS A 84 -10.68 6.06 9.84
N ILE A 85 -11.49 6.28 8.80
CA ILE A 85 -11.70 7.60 8.20
C ILE A 85 -13.11 8.06 8.57
N LYS A 86 -13.24 9.35 8.89
CA LYS A 86 -14.53 9.96 9.18
C LYS A 86 -15.49 9.77 8.00
N ASP A 87 -16.77 9.55 8.31
CA ASP A 87 -17.86 9.38 7.34
C ASP A 87 -17.74 8.16 6.40
N MET A 88 -16.76 7.27 6.63
CA MET A 88 -16.69 5.94 6.02
C MET A 88 -17.47 4.90 6.84
N PRO A 89 -17.96 3.82 6.22
CA PRO A 89 -18.59 2.70 6.92
C PRO A 89 -17.72 2.19 8.07
N ALA A 90 -18.28 2.15 9.27
CA ALA A 90 -17.57 1.64 10.45
C ALA A 90 -17.60 0.11 10.53
N THR A 91 -18.61 -0.51 9.92
CA THR A 91 -18.79 -1.97 9.92
C THR A 91 -18.88 -2.53 8.51
N VAL A 92 -18.66 -3.84 8.41
CA VAL A 92 -18.84 -4.60 7.16
C VAL A 92 -20.29 -4.51 6.68
N ASP A 93 -21.26 -4.54 7.59
CA ASP A 93 -22.68 -4.41 7.27
C ASP A 93 -23.01 -3.02 6.72
N ASP A 94 -22.49 -1.96 7.32
CA ASP A 94 -22.64 -0.58 6.81
C ASP A 94 -22.04 -0.44 5.40
N TYR A 95 -20.88 -1.08 5.19
CA TYR A 95 -20.22 -1.08 3.88
C TYR A 95 -21.09 -1.76 2.82
N TYR A 96 -21.62 -2.95 3.12
CA TYR A 96 -22.51 -3.65 2.19
C TYR A 96 -23.84 -2.91 1.97
N ALA A 97 -24.37 -2.26 3.00
CA ALA A 97 -25.53 -1.39 2.86
C ALA A 97 -25.23 -0.22 1.91
N MET A 98 -24.06 0.42 2.03
CA MET A 98 -23.63 1.45 1.09
C MET A 98 -23.41 0.91 -0.33
N CYS A 99 -22.98 -0.35 -0.47
CA CYS A 99 -22.86 -1.01 -1.77
C CYS A 99 -24.21 -1.22 -2.48
N ALA A 100 -25.35 -1.07 -1.81
CA ALA A 100 -26.65 -1.06 -2.50
C ALA A 100 -26.79 0.15 -3.45
N SER A 101 -26.10 1.25 -3.17
CA SER A 101 -26.08 2.46 -4.00
C SER A 101 -25.15 2.31 -5.20
N SER A 102 -25.67 2.46 -6.42
CA SER A 102 -24.85 2.48 -7.65
C SER A 102 -23.83 3.61 -7.62
N ARG A 103 -24.22 4.81 -7.16
CA ARG A 103 -23.33 5.97 -7.02
C ARG A 103 -22.09 5.64 -6.18
N PHE A 104 -22.26 4.92 -5.07
CA PHE A 104 -21.14 4.55 -4.20
C PHE A 104 -20.22 3.52 -4.88
N ARG A 105 -20.79 2.47 -5.49
CA ARG A 105 -20.01 1.47 -6.23
C ARG A 105 -19.20 2.10 -7.36
N ASP A 106 -19.82 2.97 -8.16
CA ASP A 106 -19.16 3.63 -9.29
C ASP A 106 -18.00 4.53 -8.83
N ALA A 107 -18.19 5.26 -7.71
CA ALA A 107 -17.14 6.06 -7.11
C ALA A 107 -15.98 5.21 -6.57
N LEU A 108 -16.28 4.07 -5.94
CA LEU A 108 -15.28 3.15 -5.42
C LEU A 108 -14.45 2.52 -6.54
N VAL A 109 -15.09 2.04 -7.61
CA VAL A 109 -14.41 1.49 -8.79
C VAL A 109 -13.49 2.55 -9.40
N LYS A 110 -14.00 3.76 -9.64
CA LYS A 110 -13.20 4.87 -10.16
C LYS A 110 -11.98 5.19 -9.29
N TYR A 111 -12.15 5.15 -7.96
CA TYR A 111 -11.05 5.36 -7.03
C TYR A 111 -10.00 4.25 -7.15
N VAL A 112 -10.42 2.98 -7.09
CA VAL A 112 -9.52 1.82 -7.21
C VAL A 112 -8.77 1.85 -8.53
N ASP A 113 -9.45 2.10 -9.65
CA ASP A 113 -8.82 2.19 -10.97
C ASP A 113 -7.77 3.31 -11.06
N ALA A 114 -7.93 4.38 -10.28
CA ALA A 114 -6.98 5.49 -10.25
C ALA A 114 -5.71 5.20 -9.43
N ILE A 115 -5.78 4.27 -8.47
CA ILE A 115 -4.66 4.00 -7.53
C ILE A 115 -4.03 2.63 -7.72
N ALA A 116 -4.78 1.65 -8.23
CA ALA A 116 -4.32 0.29 -8.39
C ALA A 116 -3.53 0.16 -9.70
N THR A 117 -2.21 0.29 -9.61
CA THR A 117 -1.32 0.00 -10.72
C THR A 117 -0.69 -1.37 -10.54
N ALA A 118 -0.96 -2.30 -11.45
CA ALA A 118 -0.21 -3.54 -11.55
C ALA A 118 0.80 -3.44 -12.70
N SER A 119 2.07 -3.68 -12.42
CA SER A 119 3.07 -3.93 -13.46
C SER A 119 3.52 -5.38 -13.31
N VAL A 120 3.09 -6.23 -14.25
CA VAL A 120 3.60 -7.60 -14.32
C VAL A 120 4.83 -7.55 -15.20
N PRO A 121 6.00 -8.09 -14.76
CA PRO A 121 7.13 -8.26 -15.65
C PRO A 121 6.71 -9.25 -16.75
N LEU A 122 6.34 -8.71 -17.91
CA LEU A 122 6.07 -9.54 -19.07
C LEU A 122 7.41 -10.03 -19.59
N ASP A 123 7.65 -11.34 -19.51
CA ASP A 123 8.72 -11.96 -20.26
C ASP A 123 8.33 -11.99 -21.74
N LEU A 124 8.65 -10.89 -22.43
CA LEU A 124 8.35 -10.70 -23.85
C LEU A 124 8.99 -11.78 -24.73
N LYS A 125 10.08 -12.43 -24.28
CA LYS A 125 10.68 -13.55 -25.00
C LYS A 125 9.80 -14.79 -24.92
N ARG A 126 9.23 -15.07 -23.74
CA ARG A 126 8.29 -16.18 -23.53
C ARG A 126 6.96 -15.95 -24.25
N LEU A 127 6.49 -14.70 -24.31
CA LEU A 127 5.29 -14.32 -25.06
C LEU A 127 5.46 -14.47 -26.58
N SER A 128 6.66 -14.23 -27.12
CA SER A 128 6.94 -14.46 -28.54
C SER A 128 6.97 -15.93 -28.98
N GLN A 129 6.99 -16.85 -28.01
CA GLN A 129 6.99 -18.31 -28.24
C GLN A 129 5.62 -18.95 -27.98
N LEU A 130 4.65 -18.20 -27.45
CA LEU A 130 3.30 -18.68 -27.22
C LEU A 130 2.48 -18.53 -28.50
N ASN A 131 2.10 -19.66 -29.09
CA ASN A 131 1.19 -19.70 -30.23
C ASN A 131 -0.24 -19.58 -29.70
N TRP A 132 -0.97 -18.54 -30.09
CA TRP A 132 -2.33 -18.24 -29.59
C TRP A 132 -3.36 -19.35 -29.88
N SER A 133 -3.03 -20.28 -30.79
CA SER A 133 -3.82 -21.47 -31.10
C SER A 133 -3.91 -22.48 -29.96
N ASP A 134 -2.95 -22.50 -29.04
CA ASP A 134 -2.81 -23.59 -28.06
C ASP A 134 -3.51 -23.26 -26.73
N THR A 135 -3.90 -22.00 -26.52
CA THR A 135 -4.55 -21.53 -25.28
C THR A 135 -6.07 -21.71 -25.24
N LEU A 136 -6.70 -22.13 -26.35
CA LEU A 136 -8.16 -22.35 -26.42
C LEU A 136 -8.57 -23.84 -26.34
N SER A 137 -7.64 -24.79 -26.17
CA SER A 137 -7.96 -26.21 -26.01
C SER A 137 -7.92 -26.73 -24.57
N GLY A 138 -7.70 -25.86 -23.58
CA GLY A 138 -7.59 -26.25 -22.17
C GLY A 138 -8.92 -26.16 -21.40
N ASN A 139 -10.01 -26.72 -21.94
CA ASN A 139 -11.22 -27.02 -21.18
C ASN A 139 -11.35 -28.53 -21.08
N HIS A 140 -10.88 -29.09 -19.97
CA HIS A 140 -11.31 -30.31 -19.28
C HIS A 140 -10.14 -30.73 -18.40
N ASP A 141 -10.31 -30.63 -17.09
CA ASP A 141 -9.91 -31.64 -16.09
C ASP A 141 -10.23 -31.03 -14.71
N LEU A 142 -11.49 -31.23 -14.31
CA LEU A 142 -11.89 -31.40 -12.92
C LEU A 142 -11.44 -32.80 -12.48
N GLU A 143 -10.97 -32.93 -11.23
CA GLU A 143 -10.66 -34.13 -10.40
C GLU A 143 -9.27 -33.90 -9.74
N ASP A 144 -9.07 -33.84 -8.42
CA ASP A 144 -9.88 -34.04 -7.20
C ASP A 144 -9.40 -33.06 -6.10
#